data_AF-A0A368JXP9-F1
#
_entry.id   AF-A0A368JXP9-F1
#
_cell.length_a   1.000
_cell.length_b   1.000
_cell.length_c   1.000
_cell.angle_alpha   90.00
_cell.angle_beta   90.00
_cell.angle_gamma   90.00
#
_symmetry.space_group_name_H-M   'P 1'
#
loop_
_entity.id
_entity.type
_entity.pdbx_description
1 polymer ?
#
loop_
_entity_poly.entity_id
_entity_poly.type
_entity_poly.pdbx_seq_one_letter_code
_entity_poly.pdbx_strand_id
1 'polypeptide(L)'
;MSTIITPEDPDWLVKLVQERYAFCNPDLAQAERIHHYEQDKRLSSKDTYFSQWEEWDFEWATFKDILGNEQFERYEANLKTRIRSYEESLVEDDNGKLGEIAYNQALLTNYEKILPDFFNPRSPLKLTGLFQEETKIDFLKAEYKRYLNEMKVRLLVEHFRFARTFMPNLLKITLLQHKLDYLWPDYFYFKHRMDEPTKATANYLKGKLFYINDKIYNLVQEKFDKLKSLNQENYNKYLGERPAVGSLTYGPSTPEDRREHLLMSLLLLDENKYGWRE
;
A
#
# COMPACT_ATOMS: atom_id res chain seq x y z
N MET A 1 -28.80 37.33 10.90
CA MET A 1 -29.27 36.78 12.19
C MET A 1 -29.04 35.29 12.12
N SER A 2 -28.21 34.72 13.01
CA SER A 2 -27.95 33.27 13.02
C SER A 2 -29.09 32.59 13.78
N THR A 3 -29.95 31.89 13.06
CA THR A 3 -31.04 31.11 13.65
C THR A 3 -30.42 29.83 14.20
N ILE A 4 -30.60 29.57 15.50
CA ILE A 4 -30.11 28.32 16.10
C ILE A 4 -31.00 27.18 15.57
N ILE A 5 -30.46 26.34 14.68
CA ILE A 5 -31.15 25.16 14.15
C ILE A 5 -31.12 24.07 15.24
N THR A 6 -32.29 23.63 15.71
CA THR A 6 -32.43 22.51 16.65
C THR A 6 -32.81 21.22 15.91
N PRO A 7 -32.40 20.03 16.40
CA PRO A 7 -32.73 18.72 15.80
C PRO A 7 -34.24 18.37 15.75
N GLU A 8 -35.10 19.24 16.27
CA GLU A 8 -36.54 19.04 16.44
C GLU A 8 -37.36 19.50 15.22
N ASP A 9 -36.74 20.18 14.26
CA ASP A 9 -37.37 20.65 13.02
C ASP A 9 -37.32 19.53 11.95
N PRO A 10 -38.42 19.10 11.33
CA PRO A 10 -38.40 18.06 10.30
C PRO A 10 -37.46 18.36 9.12
N ASP A 11 -37.17 19.64 8.86
CA ASP A 11 -36.28 20.08 7.77
C ASP A 11 -34.88 20.50 8.27
N TRP A 12 -34.51 20.16 9.50
CA TRP A 12 -33.25 20.65 10.11
C TRP A 12 -32.00 20.29 9.30
N LEU A 13 -31.98 19.10 8.68
CA LEU A 13 -30.88 18.63 7.84
C LEU A 13 -30.75 19.45 6.55
N VAL A 14 -31.88 19.84 5.95
CA VAL A 14 -31.92 20.67 4.75
C VAL A 14 -31.44 22.08 5.07
N LYS A 15 -31.88 22.65 6.20
CA LYS A 15 -31.40 23.97 6.67
C LYS A 15 -29.91 23.96 7.00
N LEU A 16 -29.40 22.89 7.59
CA LEU A 16 -27.96 22.72 7.83
C LEU A 16 -27.16 22.70 6.51
N VAL A 17 -27.71 22.07 5.47
CA VAL A 17 -27.13 22.11 4.12
C VAL A 17 -27.13 23.53 3.58
N GLN A 18 -28.23 24.28 3.70
CA GLN A 18 -28.28 25.69 3.29
C GLN A 18 -27.21 26.54 4.00
N GLU A 19 -26.99 26.34 5.30
CA GLU A 19 -25.92 27.03 6.03
C GLU A 19 -24.53 26.66 5.53
N ARG A 20 -24.27 25.36 5.30
CA ARG A 20 -22.97 24.88 4.81
C ARG A 20 -22.63 25.42 3.43
N TYR A 21 -23.63 25.54 2.55
CA TYR A 21 -23.48 26.05 1.18
C TYR A 21 -24.03 27.47 1.01
N ALA A 22 -24.08 28.27 2.08
CA ALA A 22 -24.66 29.62 2.08
C ALA A 22 -24.02 30.56 1.03
N PHE A 23 -22.76 30.33 0.67
CA PHE A 23 -22.05 31.07 -0.38
C PHE A 23 -22.63 30.86 -1.79
N CYS A 24 -23.34 29.75 -2.02
CA CYS A 24 -24.12 29.51 -3.24
C CYS A 24 -25.56 30.02 -3.12
N ASN A 25 -26.03 30.28 -1.90
CA ASN A 25 -27.40 30.63 -1.55
C ASN A 25 -28.44 29.67 -2.20
N PRO A 26 -28.37 28.35 -1.90
CA PRO A 26 -29.31 27.38 -2.46
C PRO A 26 -30.72 27.59 -1.90
N ASP A 27 -31.73 27.47 -2.76
CA ASP A 27 -33.12 27.36 -2.30
C ASP A 27 -33.38 26.02 -1.60
N LEU A 28 -34.59 25.84 -1.07
CA LEU A 28 -34.94 24.67 -0.28
C LEU A 28 -34.90 23.37 -1.12
N ALA A 29 -35.39 23.40 -2.35
CA ALA A 29 -35.39 22.25 -3.24
C ALA A 29 -33.96 21.87 -3.70
N GLN A 30 -33.11 22.87 -3.93
CA GLN A 30 -31.69 22.68 -4.20
C GLN A 30 -30.97 22.06 -2.99
N ALA A 31 -31.25 22.56 -1.79
CA ALA A 31 -30.66 22.04 -0.56
C ALA A 31 -31.09 20.61 -0.24
N GLU A 32 -32.34 20.23 -0.51
CA GLU A 32 -32.80 18.85 -0.42
C GLU A 32 -32.02 17.92 -1.35
N ARG A 33 -31.81 18.33 -2.61
CA ARG A 33 -31.02 17.55 -3.57
C ARG A 33 -29.54 17.43 -3.16
N ILE A 34 -28.95 18.51 -2.63
CA ILE A 34 -27.59 18.46 -2.08
C ILE A 34 -27.53 17.54 -0.86
N HIS A 35 -28.56 17.54 -0.01
CA HIS A 35 -28.63 16.63 1.13
C HIS A 35 -28.61 15.15 0.68
N HIS A 36 -29.34 14.81 -0.38
CA HIS A 36 -29.28 13.46 -0.96
C HIS A 36 -27.88 13.11 -1.48
N TYR A 37 -27.21 14.02 -2.17
CA TYR A 37 -25.80 13.83 -2.54
C TYR A 37 -24.90 13.54 -1.33
N GLU A 38 -25.07 14.26 -0.22
CA GLU A 38 -24.29 14.02 1.00
C GLU A 38 -24.59 12.65 1.64
N GLN A 39 -25.80 12.12 1.46
CA GLN A 39 -26.17 10.76 1.88
C GLN A 39 -25.50 9.72 0.98
N ASP A 40 -25.56 9.89 -0.34
CA ASP A 40 -24.96 8.99 -1.32
C ASP A 40 -23.44 8.90 -1.13
N LYS A 41 -22.79 10.05 -0.90
CA LYS A 41 -21.35 10.12 -0.59
C LYS A 41 -20.97 9.31 0.65
N ARG A 42 -21.86 9.17 1.63
CA ARG A 42 -21.60 8.45 2.89
C ARG A 42 -21.89 6.96 2.80
N LEU A 43 -22.40 6.47 1.67
CA LEU A 43 -22.56 5.04 1.45
C LEU A 43 -21.18 4.39 1.47
N SER A 44 -20.99 3.42 2.36
CA SER A 44 -19.75 2.65 2.43
C SER A 44 -19.91 1.35 1.66
N SER A 45 -18.90 1.02 0.84
CA SER A 45 -18.72 -0.30 0.25
C SER A 45 -17.40 -0.89 0.75
N LYS A 46 -17.37 -2.20 0.94
CA LYS A 46 -16.15 -2.92 1.35
C LYS A 46 -15.12 -3.00 0.24
N ASP A 47 -15.59 -2.98 -1.02
CA ASP A 47 -14.78 -3.29 -2.19
C ASP A 47 -14.55 -2.07 -3.08
N THR A 48 -15.27 -0.97 -2.85
CA THR A 48 -15.21 0.21 -3.72
C THR A 48 -15.37 1.47 -2.88
N TYR A 49 -14.51 2.45 -3.12
CA TYR A 49 -14.55 3.75 -2.47
C TYR A 49 -14.03 4.78 -3.44
N PHE A 50 -14.49 6.03 -3.31
CA PHE A 50 -13.98 7.15 -4.09
C PHE A 50 -12.61 7.59 -3.58
N SER A 51 -11.74 7.98 -4.50
CA SER A 51 -10.63 8.87 -4.22
C SER A 51 -11.12 10.30 -4.04
N GLN A 52 -10.33 11.14 -3.37
CA GLN A 52 -10.66 12.54 -3.18
C GLN A 52 -11.00 13.27 -4.50
N TRP A 53 -10.33 12.88 -5.59
CA TRP A 53 -10.55 13.42 -6.92
C TRP A 53 -11.86 12.97 -7.52
N GLU A 54 -12.17 11.67 -7.45
CA GLU A 54 -13.45 11.14 -7.94
C GLU A 54 -14.62 11.67 -7.11
N GLU A 55 -14.43 11.90 -5.80
CA GLU A 55 -15.43 12.58 -4.98
C GLU A 55 -15.71 13.99 -5.48
N TRP A 56 -14.68 14.76 -5.85
CA TRP A 56 -14.87 16.10 -6.40
C TRP A 56 -15.47 16.10 -7.79
N ASP A 57 -15.11 15.13 -8.63
CA ASP A 57 -15.73 14.98 -9.95
C ASP A 57 -17.24 14.64 -9.81
N PHE A 58 -17.57 13.77 -8.85
CA PHE A 58 -18.96 13.45 -8.51
C PHE A 58 -19.71 14.65 -7.90
N GLU A 59 -19.10 15.38 -6.97
CA GLU A 59 -19.64 16.61 -6.38
C GLU A 59 -19.91 17.66 -7.48
N TRP A 60 -18.93 17.88 -8.36
CA TRP A 60 -19.03 18.86 -9.45
C TRP A 60 -20.15 18.52 -10.43
N ALA A 61 -20.22 17.26 -10.87
CA ALA A 61 -21.26 16.81 -11.79
C ALA A 61 -22.66 16.97 -11.17
N THR A 62 -22.80 16.59 -9.90
CA THR A 62 -24.08 16.68 -9.18
C THR A 62 -24.50 18.12 -8.96
N PHE A 63 -23.58 18.99 -8.55
CA PHE A 63 -23.88 20.40 -8.26
C PHE A 63 -24.20 21.19 -9.52
N LYS A 64 -23.63 20.81 -10.68
CA LYS A 64 -23.97 21.38 -11.98
C LYS A 64 -25.43 21.15 -12.35
N ASP A 65 -25.99 20.00 -11.97
CA ASP A 65 -27.38 19.63 -12.23
C ASP A 65 -28.37 20.21 -11.20
N ILE A 66 -27.88 20.66 -10.04
CA ILE A 66 -28.70 21.21 -8.95
C ILE A 66 -28.77 22.73 -9.01
N LEU A 67 -27.63 23.38 -9.21
CA LEU A 67 -27.48 24.82 -9.08
C LEU A 67 -27.77 25.55 -10.40
N GLY A 68 -28.31 26.76 -10.32
CA GLY A 68 -28.36 27.66 -11.48
C GLY A 68 -26.96 28.16 -11.86
N ASN A 69 -26.79 28.64 -13.10
CA ASN A 69 -25.48 29.01 -13.65
C ASN A 69 -24.65 29.93 -12.72
N GLU A 70 -25.23 31.02 -12.22
CA GLU A 70 -24.50 31.95 -11.32
C GLU A 70 -24.14 31.33 -9.97
N GLN A 71 -25.00 30.46 -9.41
CA GLN A 71 -24.72 29.74 -8.17
C GLN A 71 -23.61 28.72 -8.41
N PHE A 72 -23.64 28.04 -9.56
CA PHE A 72 -22.62 27.06 -9.94
C PHE A 72 -21.26 27.71 -10.19
N GLU A 73 -21.20 28.89 -10.79
CA GLU A 73 -19.95 29.65 -10.93
C GLU A 73 -19.31 29.97 -9.57
N ARG A 74 -20.11 30.38 -8.58
CA ARG A 74 -19.64 30.59 -7.20
C ARG A 74 -19.15 29.30 -6.56
N TYR A 75 -19.89 28.21 -6.76
CA TYR A 75 -19.50 26.88 -6.31
C TYR A 75 -18.16 26.44 -6.91
N GLU A 76 -18.01 26.55 -8.24
CA GLU A 76 -16.83 26.11 -8.95
C GLU A 76 -15.59 26.91 -8.53
N ALA A 77 -15.73 28.22 -8.30
CA ALA A 77 -14.64 29.04 -7.77
C ALA A 77 -14.19 28.57 -6.37
N ASN A 78 -15.15 28.23 -5.49
CA ASN A 78 -14.85 27.66 -4.18
C ASN A 78 -14.16 26.28 -4.28
N LEU A 79 -14.67 25.39 -5.13
CA LEU A 79 -14.11 24.07 -5.36
C LEU A 79 -12.67 24.16 -5.89
N LYS A 80 -12.41 25.04 -6.88
CA LYS A 80 -11.06 25.30 -7.40
C LYS A 80 -10.09 25.75 -6.30
N THR A 81 -10.57 26.52 -5.33
CA THR A 81 -9.76 26.96 -4.18
C THR A 81 -9.42 25.78 -3.27
N ARG A 82 -10.42 24.93 -2.94
CA ARG A 82 -10.22 23.70 -2.14
C ARG A 82 -9.25 22.74 -2.82
N ILE A 83 -9.40 22.52 -4.12
CA ILE A 83 -8.51 21.68 -4.93
C ILE A 83 -7.07 22.19 -4.83
N ARG A 84 -6.86 23.49 -5.07
CA ARG A 84 -5.53 24.09 -5.01
C ARG A 84 -4.88 23.94 -3.63
N SER A 85 -5.61 24.22 -2.56
CA SER A 85 -5.08 24.04 -1.19
C SER A 85 -4.73 22.58 -0.89
N TYR A 86 -5.50 21.62 -1.41
CA TYR A 86 -5.16 20.21 -1.27
C TYR A 86 -3.91 19.83 -2.08
N GLU A 87 -3.79 20.29 -3.33
CA GLU A 87 -2.59 20.09 -4.15
C GLU A 87 -1.34 20.63 -3.44
N GLU A 88 -1.42 21.84 -2.88
CA GLU A 88 -0.34 22.45 -2.09
C GLU A 88 0.01 21.59 -0.87
N SER A 89 -0.99 21.05 -0.15
CA SER A 89 -0.76 20.16 0.98
C SER A 89 -0.10 18.82 0.60
N LEU A 90 -0.43 18.26 -0.57
CA LEU A 90 0.18 17.03 -1.08
C LEU A 90 1.65 17.23 -1.39
N VAL A 91 1.99 18.36 -2.04
CA VAL A 91 3.37 18.73 -2.34
C VAL A 91 4.16 18.97 -1.07
N GLU A 92 3.58 19.64 -0.08
CA GLU A 92 4.22 19.89 1.22
C GLU A 92 4.53 18.57 1.96
N ASP A 93 3.56 17.65 2.05
CA ASP A 93 3.79 16.33 2.66
C ASP A 93 4.83 15.51 1.89
N ASP A 94 4.85 15.58 0.56
CA ASP A 94 5.81 14.86 -0.27
C ASP A 94 7.26 15.37 -0.09
N ASN A 95 7.44 16.67 0.14
CA ASN A 95 8.76 17.26 0.40
C ASN A 95 9.37 16.73 1.72
N GLY A 96 8.55 16.33 2.69
CA GLY A 96 8.99 15.73 3.95
C GLY A 96 9.59 14.32 3.83
N LYS A 97 9.55 13.70 2.64
CA LYS A 97 9.83 12.26 2.45
C LYS A 97 11.27 11.91 2.06
N LEU A 98 12.16 12.90 1.90
CA LEU A 98 13.56 12.65 1.49
C LEU A 98 14.33 11.72 2.46
N GLY A 99 14.08 11.83 3.76
CA GLY A 99 14.70 10.94 4.75
C GLY A 99 14.25 9.49 4.60
N GLU A 100 12.98 9.26 4.27
CA GLU A 100 12.43 7.94 4.03
C GLU A 100 12.92 7.34 2.71
N ILE A 101 13.14 8.15 1.66
CA ILE A 101 13.83 7.70 0.45
C ILE A 101 15.24 7.17 0.80
N ALA A 102 16.02 7.97 1.53
CA ALA A 102 17.38 7.59 1.91
C ALA A 102 17.41 6.32 2.76
N TYR A 103 16.47 6.18 3.70
CA TYR A 103 16.27 4.97 4.49
C TYR A 103 16.03 3.74 3.62
N ASN A 104 15.06 3.80 2.69
CA ASN A 104 14.71 2.66 1.82
C ASN A 104 15.85 2.30 0.83
N GLN A 105 16.59 3.29 0.33
CA GLN A 105 17.79 3.04 -0.48
C GLN A 105 18.87 2.29 0.33
N ALA A 106 19.06 2.68 1.59
CA ALA A 106 20.01 2.00 2.47
C ALA A 106 19.53 0.59 2.88
N LEU A 107 18.21 0.36 3.01
CA LEU A 107 17.67 -0.99 3.18
C LEU A 107 18.05 -1.88 1.99
N LEU A 108 17.79 -1.44 0.75
CA LEU A 108 18.16 -2.19 -0.45
C LEU A 108 19.65 -2.54 -0.46
N THR A 109 20.50 -1.58 -0.08
CA THR A 109 21.95 -1.80 0.04
C THR A 109 22.31 -2.88 1.08
N ASN A 110 21.61 -2.93 2.21
CA ASN A 110 21.82 -3.96 3.23
C ASN A 110 21.44 -5.36 2.73
N TYR A 111 20.32 -5.48 2.02
CA TYR A 111 19.91 -6.73 1.40
C TYR A 111 20.95 -7.19 0.37
N GLU A 112 21.42 -6.30 -0.50
CA GLU A 112 22.43 -6.63 -1.51
C GLU A 112 23.78 -7.08 -0.93
N LYS A 113 24.13 -6.67 0.29
CA LYS A 113 25.33 -7.16 0.99
C LYS A 113 25.18 -8.58 1.53
N ILE A 114 23.97 -8.97 1.92
CA ILE A 114 23.70 -10.26 2.59
C ILE A 114 23.30 -11.33 1.58
N LEU A 115 22.58 -10.96 0.52
CA LEU A 115 22.04 -11.89 -0.48
C LEU A 115 23.07 -12.82 -1.15
N PRO A 116 24.30 -12.38 -1.51
CA PRO A 116 25.28 -13.25 -2.15
C PRO A 116 25.61 -14.54 -1.37
N ASP A 117 25.50 -14.51 -0.04
CA ASP A 117 25.75 -15.70 0.81
C ASP A 117 24.74 -16.82 0.55
N PHE A 118 23.52 -16.49 0.13
CA PHE A 118 22.46 -17.45 -0.18
C PHE A 118 22.65 -18.11 -1.57
N PHE A 119 23.31 -17.42 -2.50
CA PHE A 119 23.58 -17.93 -3.84
C PHE A 119 24.91 -18.69 -3.95
N ASN A 120 25.78 -18.59 -2.93
CA ASN A 120 27.08 -19.25 -2.94
C ASN A 120 26.93 -20.77 -3.12
N PRO A 121 27.50 -21.38 -4.19
CA PRO A 121 27.38 -22.81 -4.46
C PRO A 121 27.96 -23.71 -3.36
N ARG A 122 28.84 -23.18 -2.50
CA ARG A 122 29.46 -23.86 -1.36
C ARG A 122 28.70 -23.64 -0.05
N SER A 123 27.61 -22.86 -0.08
CA SER A 123 26.78 -22.60 1.09
C SER A 123 26.05 -23.86 1.54
N PRO A 124 26.03 -24.18 2.84
CA PRO A 124 25.22 -25.27 3.39
C PRO A 124 23.71 -24.97 3.30
N LEU A 125 23.32 -23.77 2.84
CA LEU A 125 21.93 -23.34 2.61
C LEU A 125 21.30 -23.95 1.35
N LYS A 126 22.03 -24.79 0.60
CA LYS A 126 21.45 -25.54 -0.51
C LYS A 126 20.37 -26.48 0.01
N LEU A 127 19.14 -26.25 -0.42
CA LEU A 127 17.98 -27.09 -0.15
C LEU A 127 18.03 -28.38 -0.99
N THR A 128 19.09 -29.19 -0.80
CA THR A 128 19.49 -30.32 -1.66
C THR A 128 18.37 -31.32 -1.97
N GLY A 129 17.45 -31.58 -1.04
CA GLY A 129 16.29 -32.46 -1.25
C GLY A 129 15.15 -31.84 -2.08
N LEU A 130 15.10 -30.52 -2.21
CA LEU A 130 14.07 -29.80 -2.98
C LEU A 130 14.44 -29.61 -4.45
N PHE A 131 15.71 -29.75 -4.83
CA PHE A 131 16.11 -29.70 -6.24
C PHE A 131 15.49 -30.84 -7.09
N GLN A 132 14.92 -31.87 -6.45
CA GLN A 132 14.13 -32.89 -7.17
C GLN A 132 12.74 -32.38 -7.59
N GLU A 133 12.30 -31.23 -7.07
CA GLU A 133 11.01 -30.61 -7.33
C GLU A 133 11.14 -29.32 -8.17
N GLU A 134 12.22 -29.21 -8.95
CA GLU A 134 12.56 -28.02 -9.77
C GLU A 134 11.35 -27.45 -10.51
N THR A 135 10.56 -28.30 -11.19
CA THR A 135 9.37 -27.85 -11.93
C THR A 135 8.32 -27.17 -11.05
N LYS A 136 8.12 -27.64 -9.80
CA LYS A 136 7.16 -27.02 -8.85
C LYS A 136 7.71 -25.73 -8.27
N ILE A 137 9.02 -25.67 -8.05
CA ILE A 137 9.71 -24.46 -7.60
C ILE A 137 9.67 -23.38 -8.68
N ASP A 138 9.99 -23.75 -9.92
CA ASP A 138 9.95 -22.86 -11.08
C ASP A 138 8.53 -22.34 -11.34
N PHE A 139 7.52 -23.22 -11.22
CA PHE A 139 6.13 -22.82 -11.25
C PHE A 139 5.82 -21.79 -10.16
N LEU A 140 6.17 -22.07 -8.90
CA LEU A 140 5.89 -21.16 -7.79
C LEU A 140 6.62 -19.81 -7.92
N LYS A 141 7.85 -19.82 -8.45
CA LYS A 141 8.61 -18.60 -8.77
C LYS A 141 7.97 -17.80 -9.91
N ALA A 142 7.48 -18.47 -10.96
CA ALA A 142 6.75 -17.82 -12.04
C ALA A 142 5.47 -17.14 -11.51
N GLU A 143 4.74 -17.82 -10.61
CA GLU A 143 3.57 -17.27 -9.95
C GLU A 143 3.90 -16.10 -9.02
N TYR A 144 5.00 -16.18 -8.29
CA TYR A 144 5.48 -15.05 -7.48
C TYR A 144 5.85 -13.84 -8.35
N LYS A 145 6.50 -14.07 -9.51
CA LYS A 145 6.78 -13.00 -10.48
C LYS A 145 5.51 -12.36 -11.01
N ARG A 146 4.48 -13.15 -11.33
CA ARG A 146 3.16 -12.65 -11.73
C ARG A 146 2.56 -11.75 -10.65
N TYR A 147 2.56 -12.22 -9.40
CA TYR A 147 2.15 -11.44 -8.24
C TYR A 147 2.92 -10.11 -8.11
N LEU A 148 4.26 -10.13 -8.22
CA LEU A 148 5.08 -8.91 -8.17
C LEU A 148 4.69 -7.91 -9.26
N ASN A 149 4.45 -8.37 -10.49
CA ASN A 149 4.03 -7.48 -11.58
C ASN A 149 2.64 -6.87 -11.33
N GLU A 150 1.68 -7.66 -10.87
CA GLU A 150 0.33 -7.19 -10.53
C GLU A 150 0.38 -6.16 -9.39
N MET A 151 1.21 -6.40 -8.38
CA MET A 151 1.46 -5.47 -7.30
C MET A 151 2.05 -4.16 -7.82
N LYS A 152 3.07 -4.20 -8.68
CA LYS A 152 3.65 -3.00 -9.29
C LYS A 152 2.59 -2.17 -10.03
N VAL A 153 1.75 -2.82 -10.85
CA VAL A 153 0.65 -2.15 -11.56
C VAL A 153 -0.31 -1.50 -10.57
N ARG A 154 -0.72 -2.22 -9.51
CA ARG A 154 -1.62 -1.67 -8.49
C ARG A 154 -1.03 -0.45 -7.82
N LEU A 155 0.23 -0.51 -7.39
CA LEU A 155 0.92 0.62 -6.73
C LEU A 155 0.98 1.86 -7.64
N LEU A 156 1.23 1.67 -8.94
CA LEU A 156 1.21 2.75 -9.92
C LEU A 156 -0.20 3.34 -10.09
N VAL A 157 -1.22 2.50 -10.28
CA VAL A 157 -2.61 2.93 -10.45
C VAL A 157 -3.11 3.67 -9.21
N GLU A 158 -2.91 3.12 -8.02
CA GLU A 158 -3.28 3.75 -6.76
C GLU A 158 -2.56 5.09 -6.59
N HIS A 159 -1.26 5.16 -6.87
CA HIS A 159 -0.52 6.41 -6.81
C HIS A 159 -1.14 7.49 -7.68
N PHE A 160 -1.35 7.23 -8.97
CA PHE A 160 -1.92 8.23 -9.88
C PHE A 160 -3.39 8.53 -9.58
N ARG A 161 -4.13 7.57 -9.01
CA ARG A 161 -5.52 7.78 -8.57
C ARG A 161 -5.61 8.70 -7.35
N PHE A 162 -4.74 8.56 -6.36
CA PHE A 162 -4.85 9.33 -5.10
C PHE A 162 -3.94 10.56 -5.04
N ALA A 163 -2.70 10.44 -5.52
CA ALA A 163 -1.69 11.49 -5.44
C ALA A 163 -1.45 12.22 -6.77
N ARG A 164 -1.98 11.69 -7.88
CA ARG A 164 -1.76 12.20 -9.24
C ARG A 164 -0.25 12.39 -9.50
N THR A 165 0.18 13.62 -9.77
CA THR A 165 1.59 13.99 -10.00
C THR A 165 2.19 14.77 -8.83
N PHE A 166 1.44 14.96 -7.74
CA PHE A 166 1.81 15.87 -6.66
C PHE A 166 2.72 15.26 -5.60
N MET A 167 2.84 13.91 -5.57
CA MET A 167 3.67 13.22 -4.58
C MET A 167 4.72 12.26 -5.18
N PRO A 168 5.63 12.74 -6.04
CA PRO A 168 6.62 11.89 -6.70
C PRO A 168 7.56 11.15 -5.71
N ASN A 169 7.86 11.72 -4.54
CA ASN A 169 8.70 11.05 -3.55
C ASN A 169 7.97 9.87 -2.88
N LEU A 170 6.67 9.98 -2.63
CA LEU A 170 5.83 8.87 -2.17
C LEU A 170 5.89 7.72 -3.18
N LEU A 171 5.71 8.00 -4.48
CA LEU A 171 5.83 6.96 -5.52
C LEU A 171 7.19 6.28 -5.46
N LYS A 172 8.27 7.08 -5.34
CA LYS A 172 9.62 6.57 -5.26
C LYS A 172 9.80 5.65 -4.04
N ILE A 173 9.30 6.03 -2.87
CA ILE A 173 9.35 5.20 -1.66
C ILE A 173 8.62 3.89 -1.88
N THR A 174 7.39 3.95 -2.39
CA THR A 174 6.57 2.76 -2.65
C THR A 174 7.26 1.81 -3.64
N LEU A 175 7.92 2.32 -4.68
CA LEU A 175 8.68 1.52 -5.63
C LEU A 175 9.97 0.96 -5.02
N LEU A 176 10.64 1.68 -4.13
CA LEU A 176 11.82 1.18 -3.39
C LEU A 176 11.43 0.06 -2.42
N GLN A 177 10.31 0.22 -1.71
CA GLN A 177 9.75 -0.81 -0.85
C GLN A 177 9.38 -2.06 -1.66
N HIS A 178 8.69 -1.87 -2.79
CA HIS A 178 8.37 -2.98 -3.67
C HIS A 178 9.62 -3.67 -4.24
N LYS A 179 10.70 -2.92 -4.52
CA LYS A 179 11.99 -3.51 -4.95
C LYS A 179 12.57 -4.45 -3.88
N LEU A 180 12.28 -4.26 -2.59
CA LEU A 180 12.69 -5.21 -1.55
C LEU A 180 12.03 -6.57 -1.74
N ASP A 181 10.78 -6.64 -2.23
CA ASP A 181 10.07 -7.91 -2.50
C ASP A 181 10.76 -8.73 -3.62
N TYR A 182 11.46 -8.07 -4.54
CA TYR A 182 12.26 -8.74 -5.58
C TYR A 182 13.59 -9.27 -5.03
N LEU A 183 14.11 -8.64 -3.97
CA LEU A 183 15.37 -9.03 -3.30
C LEU A 183 15.14 -10.15 -2.30
N TRP A 184 14.09 -10.04 -1.49
CA TRP A 184 13.71 -11.03 -0.51
C TRP A 184 12.19 -11.25 -0.59
N PRO A 185 11.77 -12.41 -1.12
CA PRO A 185 10.35 -12.65 -1.36
C PRO A 185 9.50 -12.56 -0.09
N ASP A 186 8.47 -11.73 -0.09
CA ASP A 186 7.46 -11.74 0.97
C ASP A 186 6.44 -12.87 0.74
N TYR A 187 6.80 -14.07 1.20
CA TYR A 187 5.91 -15.22 1.11
C TYR A 187 4.63 -15.05 1.93
N PHE A 188 4.67 -14.30 3.04
CA PHE A 188 3.51 -14.17 3.92
C PHE A 188 2.37 -13.45 3.20
N TYR A 189 2.68 -12.32 2.55
CA TYR A 189 1.68 -11.62 1.73
C TYR A 189 1.29 -12.39 0.47
N PHE A 190 2.26 -13.02 -0.21
CA PHE A 190 1.97 -13.81 -1.40
C PHE A 190 1.00 -14.97 -1.13
N LYS A 191 1.16 -15.67 -0.01
CA LYS A 191 0.29 -16.78 0.41
C LYS A 191 -1.20 -16.40 0.45
N HIS A 192 -1.51 -15.16 0.83
CA HIS A 192 -2.90 -14.66 0.88
C HIS A 192 -3.48 -14.31 -0.50
N ARG A 193 -2.65 -14.28 -1.56
CA ARG A 193 -3.02 -13.89 -2.93
C ARG A 193 -2.99 -15.04 -3.93
N MET A 194 -2.47 -16.20 -3.54
CA MET A 194 -2.41 -17.39 -4.39
C MET A 194 -3.81 -17.85 -4.83
N ASP A 195 -3.91 -18.33 -6.07
CA ASP A 195 -5.05 -19.14 -6.51
C ASP A 195 -4.93 -20.59 -5.99
N GLU A 196 -5.97 -21.41 -6.16
CA GLU A 196 -6.00 -22.77 -5.63
C GLU A 196 -4.87 -23.68 -6.17
N PRO A 197 -4.53 -23.67 -7.48
CA PRO A 197 -3.37 -24.42 -7.99
C PRO A 197 -2.04 -23.98 -7.37
N THR A 198 -1.84 -22.67 -7.20
CA THR A 198 -0.63 -22.13 -6.57
C THR A 198 -0.55 -22.50 -5.10
N LYS A 199 -1.67 -22.41 -4.36
CA LYS A 199 -1.76 -22.88 -2.97
C LYS A 199 -1.45 -24.35 -2.83
N ALA A 200 -1.98 -25.20 -3.71
CA ALA A 200 -1.73 -26.64 -3.68
C ALA A 200 -0.24 -26.95 -3.85
N THR A 201 0.41 -26.27 -4.79
CA THR A 201 1.86 -26.42 -5.03
C THR A 201 2.69 -25.90 -3.86
N ALA A 202 2.34 -24.73 -3.32
CA ALA A 202 2.99 -24.16 -2.14
C ALA A 202 2.86 -25.07 -0.91
N ASN A 203 1.68 -25.65 -0.67
CA ASN A 203 1.44 -26.58 0.43
C ASN A 203 2.24 -27.88 0.27
N TYR A 204 2.36 -28.40 -0.95
CA TYR A 204 3.20 -29.56 -1.25
C TYR A 204 4.67 -29.28 -0.90
N LEU A 205 5.21 -28.16 -1.39
CA LEU A 205 6.60 -27.76 -1.12
C LEU A 205 6.82 -27.48 0.37
N LYS A 206 5.86 -26.84 1.05
CA LYS A 206 5.87 -26.64 2.51
C LYS A 206 5.99 -27.96 3.26
N GLY A 207 5.25 -28.99 2.86
CA GLY A 207 5.35 -30.33 3.45
C GLY A 207 6.75 -30.93 3.33
N LYS A 208 7.46 -30.65 2.22
CA LYS A 208 8.86 -31.05 2.04
C LYS A 208 9.84 -30.21 2.87
N LEU A 209 9.58 -28.91 3.02
CA LEU A 209 10.38 -27.99 3.85
C LEU A 209 10.38 -28.37 5.33
N PHE A 210 9.31 -29.00 5.82
CA PHE A 210 9.23 -29.47 7.22
C PHE A 210 10.39 -30.40 7.59
N TYR A 211 10.88 -31.19 6.63
CA TYR A 211 11.98 -32.14 6.83
C TYR A 211 13.37 -31.53 6.66
N ILE A 212 13.47 -30.22 6.41
CA ILE A 212 14.75 -29.52 6.38
C ILE A 212 15.37 -29.53 7.78
N ASN A 213 16.65 -29.86 7.83
CA ASN A 213 17.46 -29.86 9.05
C ASN A 213 17.42 -28.48 9.73
N ASP A 214 17.16 -28.46 11.04
CA ASP A 214 17.16 -27.25 11.86
C ASP A 214 18.47 -26.43 11.74
N LYS A 215 19.59 -27.07 11.40
CA LYS A 215 20.85 -26.37 11.11
C LYS A 215 20.74 -25.38 9.94
N ILE A 216 19.98 -25.71 8.90
CA ILE A 216 19.75 -24.83 7.75
C ILE A 216 18.85 -23.67 8.19
N TYR A 217 17.77 -23.96 8.89
CA TYR A 217 16.87 -22.94 9.43
C TYR A 217 17.61 -21.95 10.35
N ASN A 218 18.42 -22.46 11.30
CA ASN A 218 19.19 -21.63 12.21
C ASN A 218 20.21 -20.75 11.47
N LEU A 219 20.85 -21.25 10.42
CA LEU A 219 21.78 -20.46 9.61
C LEU A 219 21.06 -19.34 8.83
N VAL A 220 19.88 -19.62 8.26
CA VAL A 220 19.03 -18.59 7.65
C VAL A 220 18.67 -17.55 8.71
N GLN A 221 18.20 -17.99 9.87
CA GLN A 221 17.82 -17.11 10.97
C GLN A 221 18.97 -16.21 11.42
N GLU A 222 20.19 -16.73 11.57
CA GLU A 222 21.38 -15.94 11.93
C GLU A 222 21.67 -14.82 10.91
N LYS A 223 21.55 -15.12 9.61
CA LYS A 223 21.70 -14.12 8.54
C LYS A 223 20.59 -13.06 8.61
N PHE A 224 19.37 -13.45 8.96
CA PHE A 224 18.26 -12.53 9.16
C PHE A 224 18.44 -11.65 10.39
N ASP A 225 18.95 -12.20 11.49
CA ASP A 225 19.23 -11.43 12.69
C ASP A 225 20.31 -10.37 12.41
N LYS A 226 21.36 -10.73 11.65
CA LYS A 226 22.35 -9.76 11.16
C LYS A 226 21.74 -8.67 10.29
N LEU A 227 20.88 -9.05 9.34
CA LEU A 227 20.17 -8.10 8.49
C LEU A 227 19.26 -7.18 9.30
N LYS A 228 18.56 -7.72 10.30
CA LYS A 228 17.70 -6.96 11.22
C LYS A 228 18.51 -5.94 12.02
N SER A 229 19.69 -6.31 12.53
CA SER A 229 20.60 -5.36 13.18
C SER A 229 21.03 -4.23 12.25
N LEU A 230 21.44 -4.53 11.02
CA LEU A 230 21.79 -3.52 10.02
C LEU A 230 20.61 -2.59 9.69
N ASN A 231 19.40 -3.14 9.58
CA ASN A 231 18.20 -2.37 9.31
C ASN A 231 17.76 -1.51 10.50
N GLN A 232 18.02 -1.96 11.73
CA GLN A 232 17.78 -1.17 12.93
C GLN A 232 18.76 0.00 13.04
N GLU A 233 20.06 -0.22 12.76
CA GLU A 233 21.05 0.86 12.65
C GLU A 233 20.63 1.87 11.57
N ASN A 234 20.17 1.36 10.43
CA ASN A 234 19.66 2.19 9.33
C ASN A 234 18.43 3.02 9.75
N TYR A 235 17.49 2.40 10.47
CA TYR A 235 16.31 3.09 10.98
C TYR A 235 16.70 4.24 11.92
N ASN A 236 17.56 3.95 12.89
CA ASN A 236 18.03 4.95 13.85
C ASN A 236 18.74 6.12 13.16
N LYS A 237 19.50 5.84 12.09
CA LYS A 237 20.26 6.84 11.33
C LYS A 237 19.37 7.81 10.55
N TYR A 238 18.32 7.32 9.88
CA TYR A 238 17.53 8.12 8.94
C TYR A 238 16.18 8.58 9.49
N LEU A 239 15.59 7.84 10.43
CA LEU A 239 14.24 8.09 10.95
C LEU A 239 14.24 8.45 12.45
N GLY A 240 15.31 8.14 13.20
CA GLY A 240 15.51 8.52 14.60
C GLY A 240 14.47 7.94 15.58
N GLU A 241 14.32 8.58 16.75
CA GLU A 241 13.28 8.27 17.76
C GLU A 241 11.90 8.86 17.41
N ARG A 242 11.52 8.89 16.12
CA ARG A 242 10.11 9.13 15.81
C ARG A 242 9.34 7.95 16.39
N PRO A 243 8.35 8.16 17.28
CA PRO A 243 7.51 7.06 17.73
C PRO A 243 6.98 6.40 16.47
N ALA A 244 7.22 5.10 16.32
CA ALA A 244 6.65 4.34 15.24
C ALA A 244 5.13 4.56 15.33
N VAL A 245 4.59 5.43 14.47
CA VAL A 245 3.16 5.77 14.51
C VAL A 245 2.44 4.50 14.12
N GLY A 246 2.00 3.75 15.14
CA GLY A 246 1.13 2.58 15.05
C GLY A 246 1.33 1.71 13.82
N SER A 247 2.56 1.31 13.48
CA SER A 247 2.75 0.30 12.43
C SER A 247 2.24 -1.03 12.97
N LEU A 248 0.96 -1.31 12.71
CA LEU A 248 0.40 -2.65 12.73
C LEU A 248 1.18 -3.44 11.67
N THR A 249 2.29 -4.03 12.10
CA THR A 249 3.06 -4.95 11.28
C THR A 249 2.26 -6.23 11.19
N TYR A 250 1.49 -6.37 10.11
CA TYR A 250 0.95 -7.66 9.70
C TYR A 250 2.11 -8.48 9.16
N GLY A 251 2.56 -9.43 9.97
CA GLY A 251 3.61 -10.36 9.64
C GLY A 251 3.40 -11.66 10.42
N PRO A 252 4.24 -12.68 10.14
CA PRO A 252 4.13 -13.96 10.82
C PRO A 252 4.25 -13.79 12.33
N SER A 253 3.19 -14.17 13.06
CA SER A 253 3.05 -13.94 14.50
C SER A 253 3.46 -15.16 15.34
N THR A 254 3.31 -16.36 14.79
CA THR A 254 3.72 -17.62 15.45
C THR A 254 5.15 -18.02 15.06
N PRO A 255 5.89 -18.78 15.90
CA PRO A 255 7.16 -19.38 15.50
C PRO A 255 7.08 -20.22 14.22
N GLU A 256 5.97 -20.94 14.05
CA GLU A 256 5.71 -21.80 12.90
C GLU A 256 5.52 -20.98 11.62
N ASP A 257 4.74 -19.89 11.68
CA ASP A 257 4.56 -18.98 10.54
C ASP A 257 5.86 -18.27 10.18
N ARG A 258 6.69 -17.91 11.17
CA ARG A 258 8.01 -17.31 10.93
C ARG A 258 8.94 -18.29 10.23
N ARG A 259 8.94 -19.55 10.66
CA ARG A 259 9.71 -20.61 10.00
C ARG A 259 9.22 -20.85 8.57
N GLU A 260 7.91 -20.95 8.37
CA GLU A 260 7.31 -21.12 7.04
C GLU A 260 7.71 -19.96 6.13
N HIS A 261 7.51 -18.72 6.58
CA HIS A 261 7.86 -17.53 5.83
C HIS A 261 9.34 -17.55 5.41
N LEU A 262 10.27 -17.72 6.34
CA LEU A 262 11.70 -17.69 6.03
C LEU A 262 12.12 -18.78 5.03
N LEU A 263 11.64 -20.01 5.20
CA LEU A 263 12.02 -21.12 4.32
C LEU A 263 11.37 -21.01 2.94
N MET A 264 10.12 -20.57 2.86
CA MET A 264 9.44 -20.36 1.58
C MET A 264 9.99 -19.14 0.85
N SER A 265 10.35 -18.07 1.55
CA SER A 265 11.05 -16.91 0.99
C SER A 265 12.41 -17.30 0.43
N LEU A 266 13.16 -18.17 1.12
CA LEU A 266 14.41 -18.72 0.61
C LEU A 266 14.19 -19.58 -0.65
N LEU A 267 13.14 -20.41 -0.68
CA LEU A 267 12.78 -21.22 -1.85
C LEU A 267 12.44 -20.34 -3.06
N LEU A 268 11.73 -19.23 -2.82
CA LEU A 268 11.37 -18.24 -3.83
C LEU A 268 12.52 -17.31 -4.19
N LEU A 269 13.68 -17.39 -3.55
CA LEU A 269 14.78 -16.49 -3.82
C LEU A 269 15.28 -16.65 -5.26
N ASP A 270 15.42 -15.55 -5.99
CA ASP A 270 15.90 -15.53 -7.38
C ASP A 270 17.15 -14.66 -7.53
N GLU A 271 18.22 -15.26 -8.06
CA GLU A 271 19.50 -14.57 -8.28
C GLU A 271 19.35 -13.41 -9.27
N ASN A 272 18.46 -13.56 -10.25
CA ASN A 272 18.16 -12.53 -11.24
C ASN A 272 17.14 -11.50 -10.75
N LYS A 273 16.73 -11.55 -9.46
CA LYS A 273 15.78 -10.62 -8.85
C LYS A 273 14.51 -10.48 -9.70
N TYR A 274 13.99 -11.60 -10.21
CA TYR A 274 12.83 -11.70 -11.10
C TYR A 274 12.87 -10.85 -12.38
N GLY A 275 14.07 -10.40 -12.77
CA GLY A 275 14.27 -9.52 -13.91
C GLY A 275 13.86 -8.07 -13.66
N TRP A 276 13.95 -7.60 -12.41
CA TRP A 276 13.75 -6.19 -12.07
C TRP A 276 14.58 -5.28 -13.00
N ARG A 277 13.92 -4.31 -13.63
CA ARG A 277 14.53 -3.24 -14.41
C ARG A 277 14.19 -1.91 -13.74
N GLU A 278 15.21 -1.09 -13.51
CA GLU A 278 15.07 0.26 -12.97
C GLU A 278 14.33 1.20 -13.92
#